data_AF-A0A484V688-F1
#
_entry.id   AF-A0A484V688-F1
#
_cell.length_a   1.000
_cell.length_b   1.000
_cell.length_c   1.000
_cell.angle_alpha   90.00
_cell.angle_beta   90.00
_cell.angle_gamma   90.00
#
_symmetry.space_group_name_H-M   'P 1'
#
loop_
_entity.id
_entity.type
_entity.pdbx_description
1 polymer ?
#
loop_
_entity_poly.entity_id
_entity_poly.type
_entity_poly.pdbx_seq_one_letter_code
_entity_poly.pdbx_strand_id
1 'polypeptide(L)' 'MVKLVALGVLLYTTFWLALLLVLALIGARAAGNLAVEDDDKAEWRMGWSGYGLYRGETRVDPGQEDED' A
#
# COMPACT_ATOMS: atom_id res chain seq x y z
N MET A 1 -9.91 12.39 44.24
CA MET A 1 -8.83 12.98 43.42
C MET A 1 -8.01 11.93 42.68
N VAL A 2 -7.31 10.99 43.36
CA VAL A 2 -6.41 10.00 42.72
C VAL A 2 -7.08 9.19 41.59
N LYS A 3 -8.30 8.68 41.80
CA LYS A 3 -9.04 7.93 40.77
C LYS A 3 -9.28 8.73 39.49
N LEU A 4 -9.61 10.02 39.60
CA LEU A 4 -9.86 10.88 38.45
C LEU A 4 -8.57 11.21 37.70
N VAL A 5 -7.47 11.41 38.45
CA VAL A 5 -6.14 11.61 37.87
C VAL A 5 -5.70 10.35 37.11
N ALA A 6 -5.86 9.17 37.72
CA ALA A 6 -5.54 7.90 37.07
C ALA A 6 -6.37 7.69 35.78
N LEU A 7 -7.67 8.01 35.83
CA LEU A 7 -8.54 7.95 34.65
C LEU A 7 -8.11 8.93 33.55
N GLY A 8 -7.75 10.15 33.92
CA GLY A 8 -7.26 11.16 32.98
C GLY A 8 -5.95 10.76 32.31
N VAL A 9 -5.00 10.23 33.07
CA VAL A 9 -3.73 9.71 32.53
C VAL A 9 -3.98 8.54 31.60
N LEU A 10 -4.84 7.59 32.01
CA LEU A 10 -5.20 6.44 31.17
C LEU A 10 -5.80 6.92 29.84
N LEU A 11 -6.83 7.77 29.88
CA LEU A 11 -7.48 8.32 28.69
C LEU A 11 -6.49 9.04 27.78
N TYR A 12 -5.61 9.87 28.33
CA TYR A 12 -4.58 10.58 27.58
C TYR A 12 -3.61 9.61 26.89
N THR A 13 -3.12 8.60 27.61
CA THR A 13 -2.20 7.61 27.05
C THR A 13 -2.86 6.79 25.94
N THR A 14 -4.09 6.30 26.15
CA THR A 14 -4.83 5.52 25.15
C THR A 14 -5.15 6.37 23.92
N PHE A 15 -5.48 7.65 24.10
CA PHE A 15 -5.70 8.59 23.01
C PHE A 15 -4.45 8.75 22.13
N TRP A 16 -3.28 8.95 22.75
CA TRP A 16 -2.02 9.05 22.00
C TRP A 16 -1.67 7.76 21.28
N LEU A 17 -1.84 6.60 21.93
CA LEU A 17 -1.60 5.30 21.30
C LEU A 17 -2.52 5.09 20.09
N ALA A 18 -3.80 5.45 20.21
CA ALA A 18 -4.75 5.38 19.09
C ALA A 18 -4.33 6.31 17.95
N LEU A 19 -3.90 7.53 18.25
CA LEU A 19 -3.42 8.48 17.24
C LEU A 19 -2.19 7.93 16.50
N LEU A 20 -1.21 7.41 17.24
CA LEU A 20 -0.01 6.79 16.66
C LEU A 20 -0.36 5.58 15.78
N LEU A 21 -1.33 4.76 16.21
CA LEU A 21 -1.78 3.59 15.45
C LEU A 21 -2.46 4.01 14.14
N VAL A 22 -3.32 5.03 14.17
CA VAL A 22 -3.95 5.58 12.96
C VAL A 22 -2.90 6.14 12.01
N LEU A 23 -1.93 6.90 12.52
CA LEU A 23 -0.81 7.42 11.70
C LEU A 23 0.02 6.29 11.10
N ALA A 24 0.33 5.25 11.88
CA ALA A 24 1.05 4.08 11.40
C ALA A 24 0.27 3.34 10.31
N LEU A 25 -1.05 3.20 10.45
CA LEU A 25 -1.91 2.58 9.44
C LEU A 25 -1.93 3.40 8.14
N ILE A 26 -2.07 4.72 8.23
CA ILE A 26 -2.02 5.62 7.08
C ILE A 26 -0.64 5.53 6.41
N GLY A 27 0.44 5.57 7.18
CA GLY A 27 1.81 5.44 6.68
C GLY A 27 2.06 4.10 6.00
N ALA A 28 1.63 2.99 6.60
CA ALA A 28 1.73 1.65 6.02
C ALA A 28 0.91 1.53 4.72
N ARG A 29 -0.29 2.12 4.69
CA ARG A 29 -1.13 2.13 3.49
C ARG A 29 -0.51 2.99 2.38
N ALA A 30 0.06 4.15 2.73
CA ALA A 30 0.76 5.02 1.80
C ALA A 30 2.04 4.35 1.26
N ALA A 31 2.84 3.71 2.11
CA ALA A 31 4.02 2.97 1.70
C ALA A 31 3.68 1.76 0.80
N GLY A 32 2.63 1.01 1.15
CA GLY A 32 2.12 -0.08 0.31
C GLY A 32 1.57 0.43 -1.02
N ASN A 33 0.89 1.58 -1.04
CA ASN A 33 0.40 2.18 -2.28
C ASN A 33 1.53 2.72 -3.15
N LEU A 34 2.56 3.34 -2.57
CA LEU A 34 3.73 3.82 -3.31
C LEU A 34 4.57 2.67 -3.87
N ALA A 35 4.71 1.56 -3.14
CA ALA A 35 5.40 0.37 -3.63
C ALA A 35 4.63 -0.34 -4.77
N VAL A 36 3.30 -0.23 -4.79
CA VAL A 36 2.44 -0.79 -5.87
C VAL A 36 2.29 0.18 -7.04
N GLU A 37 2.44 1.49 -6.82
CA GLU A 37 2.32 2.50 -7.88
C GLU A 37 3.60 2.62 -8.73
N ASP A 38 4.75 2.18 -8.21
CA ASP A 38 5.99 2.00 -8.97
C ASP A 38 6.04 0.67 -9.76
N ASP A 39 5.12 -0.26 -9.48
CA ASP A 39 5.03 -1.52 -10.21
C ASP A 39 4.07 -1.38 -11.40
N ASP A 40 4.62 -0.80 -12.47
CA ASP A 40 4.29 -1.07 -13.86
C ASP A 40 2.81 -1.39 -14.14
N LYS A 41 1.95 -0.37 -14.05
CA LYS A 41 0.60 -0.48 -14.62
C LYS A 41 0.76 -0.89 -16.08
N ALA A 42 0.00 -1.92 -16.46
CA ALA A 42 0.10 -2.46 -17.80
C ALA A 42 -0.40 -1.41 -18.80
N GLU A 43 0.48 -0.99 -19.71
CA GLU A 43 0.21 0.09 -20.65
C GLU A 43 0.31 -0.39 -22.09
N TRP A 44 -0.56 0.14 -22.94
CA TRP A 44 -0.50 -0.10 -24.38
C TRP A 44 0.61 0.75 -25.00
N ARG A 45 1.68 0.10 -25.48
CA ARG A 45 2.83 0.78 -26.09
C ARG A 45 3.49 -0.06 -27.18
N MET A 46 4.37 0.59 -27.94
CA MET A 46 5.29 -0.09 -28.86
C MET A 46 6.53 -0.54 -28.09
N GLY A 47 6.57 -1.82 -27.70
CA GLY A 47 7.76 -2.43 -27.12
C GLY A 47 8.52 -3.29 -28.13
N TRP A 48 9.51 -4.05 -27.65
CA TRP A 48 10.44 -4.79 -28.51
C TRP A 48 9.76 -5.89 -29.34
N SER A 49 8.64 -6.42 -28.86
CA SER A 49 7.83 -7.44 -29.56
C SER A 49 6.67 -6.86 -30.37
N GLY A 50 6.70 -5.55 -30.64
CA GLY A 50 5.65 -4.82 -31.36
C GLY A 50 4.59 -4.19 -30.44
N TYR A 51 3.48 -3.75 -31.03
CA TYR A 51 2.38 -3.12 -30.29
C TYR A 51 1.70 -4.15 -29.37
N GLY A 52 1.53 -3.80 -28.11
CA GLY A 52 0.90 -4.69 -27.13
C GLY A 52 0.73 -4.04 -25.78
N LEU A 53 0.15 -4.80 -24.86
CA LEU A 53 0.06 -4.45 -23.45
C LEU A 53 1.39 -4.85 -22.77
N TYR A 54 2.10 -3.91 -22.18
CA TYR A 54 3.40 -4.15 -21.54
C TYR A 54 3.35 -3.81 -20.05
N ARG A 55 4.09 -4.59 -19.26
CA ARG A 55 4.46 -4.29 -17.88
C ARG A 55 5.98 -4.14 -17.86
N GLY A 56 6.47 -2.91 -17.70
CA GLY A 56 7.88 -2.57 -17.95
C GLY A 56 8.27 -2.83 -19.41
N GLU A 57 9.32 -3.64 -19.62
CA GLU A 57 9.78 -4.10 -20.95
C GLU A 57 9.17 -5.45 -21.36
N THR A 58 8.41 -6.10 -20.48
CA THR A 58 7.83 -7.43 -20.71
C THR A 58 6.42 -7.31 -21.28
N ARG A 59 6.12 -8.03 -22.36
CA ARG A 59 4.77 -8.07 -22.93
C ARG A 59 3.87 -8.98 -22.07
N VAL A 60 2.71 -8.46 -21.70
CA VAL A 60 1.66 -9.23 -21.02
C VAL A 60 0.84 -9.94 -22.09
N ASP A 61 0.96 -11.26 -22.18
CA ASP A 61 0.15 -12.08 -23.07
C ASP A 61 -0.98 -12.76 -22.27
N PRO A 62 -2.26 -12.39 -22.49
CA PRO A 62 -3.39 -13.04 -21.83
C PRO A 62 -3.65 -14.48 -22.32
N GLY A 63 -2.92 -14.97 -23.33
CA GLY A 63 -3.08 -16.30 -23.91
C GLY A 63 -2.10 -17.38 -23.43
N GLN A 64 -1.26 -17.11 -22.43
CA GLN A 64 -0.47 -18.14 -21.77
C GLN A 64 -1.16 -18.47 -20.45
N GLU A 65 -2.01 -19.50 -20.45
CA GLU A 65 -2.30 -20.21 -19.21
C GLU A 65 -0.96 -20.78 -18.74
N ASP A 66 -0.54 -20.44 -17.52
CA ASP A 66 0.61 -21.06 -16.89
C ASP A 66 0.35 -22.58 -16.85
N GLU A 67 0.93 -23.34 -17.78
CA GLU A 67 0.93 -24.80 -17.71
C GLU A 67 1.83 -25.20 -16.53
N ASP A 68 1.22 -25.71 -15.47
CA ASP A 68 1.83 -26.19 -14.21
C ASP A 68 3.05 -27.13 -14.41
#